data_AF-A0A2V2EQX1-F1
#
_entry.id   AF-A0A2V2EQX1-F1
#
_cell.length_a   1.000
_cell.length_b   1.000
_cell.length_c   1.000
_cell.angle_alpha   90.00
_cell.angle_beta   90.00
_cell.angle_gamma   90.00
#
_symmetry.space_group_name_H-M   'P 1'
#
loop_
_entity.id
_entity.type
_entity.pdbx_description
1 polymer ?
#
loop_
_entity_poly.entity_id
_entity_poly.type
_entity_poly.pdbx_seq_one_letter_code
_entity_poly.pdbx_strand_id
1 'polypeptide(L)'
;MHKNKMQPPGMKPQNMTKTVGRILSYLKEYRWRFIAVLVCIMMAAATSVASSLFLEPLIDDYIKPLVLMDNPDFSGLLKAIAILGVIYLLGIAATLIYSQFMVTISQGILKKVRDEMFAKMQTLSIGFFDTHQHGDLMSRYTNDTDTLRQMISQSIPQVFSSILTIVAVAAAMIYTSWQLTLIVMLAVVLMLIIVKTLGGKSAYYFMRQQKALGALNGYIEEMINGQKVVKVFCHEDKSKAEFNHLNDELCRDMTGANSFANIMMPIMNNLGNLLYVVLAIAGGAMAINGVGGLTLGAIAAFLELSRGFFRPISQVSQQVNSIVMALAGAERIFELMDAAPENDEGEVTLVKASKKDGAYSESDSP
;
A
#
# COMPACT_ATOMS: atom_id res chain seq x y z
N MET A 1 21.02 24.26 22.53
CA MET A 1 21.17 22.82 22.24
C MET A 1 19.79 22.16 22.22
N HIS A 2 19.07 22.25 21.10
CA HIS A 2 17.89 21.42 20.86
C HIS A 2 18.39 20.07 20.33
N LYS A 3 18.17 19.01 21.10
CA LYS A 3 18.46 17.63 20.66
C LYS A 3 17.54 17.33 19.48
N ASN A 4 18.09 17.38 18.28
CA ASN A 4 17.42 16.87 17.09
C ASN A 4 17.38 15.34 17.24
N LYS A 5 16.31 14.84 17.88
CA LYS A 5 16.02 13.41 17.89
C LYS A 5 15.67 13.05 16.46
N MET A 6 16.63 12.49 15.72
CA MET A 6 16.31 11.74 14.50
C MET A 6 15.17 10.78 14.87
N GLN A 7 14.00 10.99 14.26
CA GLN A 7 12.86 10.13 14.51
C GLN A 7 13.19 8.74 13.97
N PRO A 8 13.11 7.68 14.79
CA PRO A 8 13.31 6.33 14.29
C PRO A 8 12.26 6.01 13.22
N PRO A 9 12.63 5.27 12.16
CA PRO A 9 11.69 4.86 11.12
C PRO A 9 10.54 4.06 11.75
N GLY A 10 9.31 4.55 11.61
CA GLY A 10 8.10 3.85 12.06
C GLY A 10 7.24 4.52 13.13
N MET A 11 7.47 5.78 13.53
CA MET A 11 6.49 6.50 14.37
C MET A 11 5.27 6.97 13.56
N LYS A 12 4.10 6.87 14.19
CA LYS A 12 2.83 7.39 13.67
C LYS A 12 2.94 8.91 13.43
N PRO A 13 2.34 9.44 12.35
CA PRO A 13 2.41 10.87 12.05
C PRO A 13 1.85 11.71 13.21
N GLN A 14 2.53 12.81 13.58
CA GLN A 14 2.14 13.65 14.72
C GLN A 14 0.83 14.39 14.44
N ASN A 15 0.62 14.82 13.18
CA ASN A 15 -0.57 15.55 12.75
C ASN A 15 -1.26 14.91 11.53
N MET A 16 -1.65 13.63 11.67
CA MET A 16 -2.23 12.83 10.57
C MET A 16 -3.39 13.53 9.82
N THR A 17 -4.27 14.23 10.54
CA THR A 17 -5.43 14.91 9.95
C THR A 17 -5.06 16.10 9.07
N LYS A 18 -4.07 16.90 9.49
CA LYS A 18 -3.56 18.04 8.70
C LYS A 18 -2.84 17.55 7.45
N THR A 19 -1.98 16.54 7.59
CA THR A 19 -1.25 15.91 6.48
C THR A 19 -2.20 15.34 5.44
N VAL A 20 -3.21 14.58 5.86
CA VAL A 20 -4.26 14.07 4.96
C VAL A 20 -5.03 15.20 4.28
N GLY A 21 -5.42 16.24 5.03
CA GLY A 21 -6.13 17.39 4.48
C GLY A 21 -5.34 18.12 3.38
N ARG A 22 -4.02 18.24 3.54
CA ARG A 22 -3.14 18.84 2.54
C ARG A 22 -2.93 17.92 1.34
N ILE A 23 -2.75 16.60 1.52
CA ILE A 23 -2.70 15.66 0.39
C ILE A 23 -4.00 15.72 -0.43
N LEU A 24 -5.14 15.78 0.24
CA LEU A 24 -6.44 15.93 -0.41
C LEU A 24 -6.58 17.25 -1.18
N SER A 25 -5.90 18.33 -0.77
CA SER A 25 -5.91 19.58 -1.52
C SER A 25 -5.21 19.45 -2.88
N TYR A 26 -4.11 18.69 -2.96
CA TYR A 26 -3.46 18.37 -4.25
C TYR A 26 -4.36 17.50 -5.14
N LEU A 27 -5.13 16.57 -4.56
CA LEU A 27 -6.08 15.74 -5.30
C LEU A 27 -7.27 16.52 -5.89
N LYS A 28 -7.62 17.69 -5.32
CA LYS A 28 -8.75 18.51 -5.81
C LYS A 28 -8.57 18.96 -7.26
N GLU A 29 -7.34 19.22 -7.68
CA GLU A 29 -7.01 19.60 -9.06
C GLU A 29 -7.40 18.50 -10.06
N TYR A 30 -7.38 17.24 -9.61
CA TYR A 30 -7.68 16.04 -10.41
C TYR A 30 -9.03 15.39 -10.08
N ARG A 31 -9.94 16.10 -9.40
CA ARG A 31 -11.20 15.54 -8.88
C ARG A 31 -12.02 14.73 -9.89
N TRP A 32 -12.11 15.19 -11.14
CA TRP A 32 -12.88 14.48 -12.18
C TRP A 32 -12.23 13.18 -12.62
N ARG A 33 -10.90 13.17 -12.77
CA ARG A 33 -10.15 11.95 -13.08
C ARG A 33 -10.23 10.97 -11.92
N PHE A 34 -10.19 11.46 -10.68
CA PHE A 34 -10.33 10.62 -9.50
C PHE A 34 -11.73 10.00 -9.38
N ILE A 35 -12.80 10.75 -9.67
CA ILE A 35 -14.16 10.21 -9.74
C ILE A 35 -14.26 9.14 -10.83
N ALA A 36 -13.69 9.38 -12.01
CA ALA A 36 -13.66 8.39 -13.09
C ALA A 36 -12.92 7.10 -12.67
N VAL A 37 -11.82 7.21 -11.91
CA VAL A 37 -11.12 6.06 -11.31
C VAL A 37 -12.05 5.27 -10.39
N LEU A 38 -12.77 5.93 -9.48
CA LEU A 38 -13.70 5.25 -8.57
C LEU A 38 -14.81 4.48 -9.33
N VAL A 39 -15.36 5.09 -10.38
CA VAL A 39 -16.36 4.44 -11.24
C VAL A 39 -15.76 3.23 -11.97
N CYS A 40 -14.55 3.35 -12.51
CA CYS A 40 -13.86 2.25 -13.19
C CYS A 40 -13.53 1.10 -12.23
N ILE A 41 -13.12 1.40 -10.99
CA ILE A 41 -12.88 0.39 -9.96
C ILE A 41 -14.19 -0.36 -9.64
N MET A 42 -15.30 0.38 -9.48
CA MET A 42 -16.61 -0.23 -9.24
C MET A 42 -17.04 -1.12 -10.41
N MET A 43 -16.83 -0.67 -11.65
CA MET A 43 -17.12 -1.45 -12.85
C MET A 43 -16.25 -2.71 -12.96
N ALA A 44 -14.96 -2.61 -12.61
CA ALA A 44 -14.05 -3.76 -12.58
C ALA A 44 -14.47 -4.78 -11.51
N ALA A 45 -14.85 -4.32 -10.31
CA ALA A 45 -15.39 -5.18 -9.25
C ALA A 45 -16.70 -5.86 -9.69
N ALA A 46 -17.63 -5.11 -10.29
CA ALA A 46 -18.89 -5.65 -10.79
C ALA A 46 -18.67 -6.69 -11.89
N THR A 47 -17.73 -6.44 -12.80
CA THR A 47 -17.32 -7.37 -13.85
C THR A 47 -16.77 -8.67 -13.26
N SER A 48 -15.93 -8.58 -12.23
CA SER A 48 -15.39 -9.75 -11.53
C SER A 48 -16.50 -10.58 -10.90
N VAL A 49 -17.46 -9.94 -10.23
CA VAL A 49 -18.59 -10.64 -9.59
C VAL A 49 -19.52 -11.25 -10.63
N ALA A 50 -19.85 -10.51 -11.70
CA ALA A 50 -20.64 -11.01 -12.81
C ALA A 50 -19.99 -12.24 -13.45
N SER A 51 -18.66 -12.25 -13.59
CA SER A 51 -17.92 -13.40 -14.10
C SER A 51 -18.05 -14.63 -13.21
N SER A 52 -17.96 -14.45 -11.88
CA SER A 52 -18.15 -15.54 -10.92
C SER A 52 -19.59 -16.06 -10.88
N LEU A 53 -20.58 -15.16 -11.01
CA LEU A 53 -22.00 -15.56 -11.05
C LEU A 53 -22.38 -16.23 -12.37
N PHE A 54 -21.73 -15.87 -13.47
CA PHE A 54 -22.00 -16.46 -14.79
C PHE A 54 -21.68 -17.96 -14.86
N LEU A 55 -20.86 -18.49 -13.93
CA LEU A 55 -20.61 -19.93 -13.79
C LEU A 55 -21.89 -20.72 -13.52
N GLU A 56 -22.87 -20.14 -12.83
CA GLU A 56 -24.14 -20.79 -12.52
C GLU A 56 -24.96 -21.10 -13.78
N PRO A 57 -25.41 -20.10 -14.58
CA PRO A 57 -26.15 -20.36 -15.81
C PRO A 57 -25.30 -21.10 -16.84
N LEU A 58 -23.97 -20.89 -16.88
CA LEU A 58 -23.09 -21.66 -17.76
C LEU A 58 -23.21 -23.17 -17.51
N ILE A 59 -23.22 -23.59 -16.24
CA ILE A 59 -23.32 -24.99 -15.87
C ILE A 59 -24.75 -25.50 -16.00
N ASP A 60 -25.72 -24.75 -15.48
CA ASP A 60 -27.09 -25.24 -15.36
C ASP A 60 -27.90 -25.16 -16.66
N ASP A 61 -27.76 -24.07 -17.42
CA ASP A 61 -28.57 -23.82 -18.63
C ASP A 61 -27.88 -24.30 -19.92
N TYR A 62 -26.56 -24.40 -19.93
CA TYR A 62 -25.81 -24.82 -21.13
C TYR A 62 -25.18 -26.20 -20.95
N ILE A 63 -24.29 -26.39 -19.97
CA ILE A 63 -23.50 -27.65 -19.90
C ILE A 63 -24.38 -28.86 -19.56
N LYS A 64 -25.20 -28.79 -18.50
CA LYS A 64 -26.06 -29.92 -18.09
C LYS A 64 -26.99 -30.43 -19.19
N PRO A 65 -27.77 -29.59 -19.89
CA PRO A 65 -28.66 -30.07 -20.95
C PRO A 65 -27.89 -30.55 -22.19
N LEU A 66 -26.75 -29.94 -22.54
CA LEU A 66 -25.94 -30.34 -23.69
C LEU A 66 -25.32 -31.75 -23.53
N VAL A 67 -24.95 -32.15 -22.31
CA VAL A 67 -24.39 -33.49 -22.03
C VAL A 67 -25.46 -34.59 -22.13
N LEU A 68 -26.74 -34.24 -22.01
CA LEU A 68 -27.87 -35.18 -22.05
C LEU A 68 -28.53 -35.29 -23.43
N MET A 69 -28.06 -34.54 -24.44
CA MET A 69 -28.60 -34.55 -25.80
C MET A 69 -27.69 -35.30 -26.78
N ASP A 70 -28.27 -36.15 -27.64
CA ASP A 70 -27.55 -36.90 -28.69
C ASP A 70 -27.01 -36.00 -29.83
N ASN A 71 -27.61 -34.82 -30.05
CA ASN A 71 -27.15 -33.79 -31.00
C ASN A 71 -27.12 -32.40 -30.34
N PRO A 72 -26.00 -32.00 -29.70
CA PRO A 72 -25.91 -30.72 -28.99
C PRO A 72 -25.84 -29.51 -29.94
N ASP A 73 -26.73 -28.53 -29.74
CA ASP A 73 -26.64 -27.21 -30.38
C ASP A 73 -25.77 -26.26 -29.53
N PHE A 74 -24.54 -26.02 -29.98
CA PHE A 74 -23.60 -25.15 -29.30
C PHE A 74 -23.83 -23.65 -29.55
N SER A 75 -24.80 -23.25 -30.37
CA SER A 75 -25.03 -21.83 -30.69
C SER A 75 -25.37 -21.01 -29.44
N GLY A 76 -26.18 -21.55 -28.53
CA GLY A 76 -26.50 -20.92 -27.25
C GLY A 76 -25.27 -20.72 -26.37
N LEU A 77 -24.45 -21.77 -26.22
CA LEU A 77 -23.20 -21.72 -25.44
C LEU A 77 -22.22 -20.70 -26.03
N LEU A 78 -22.08 -20.65 -27.36
CA LEU A 78 -21.20 -19.70 -28.04
C LEU A 78 -21.62 -18.25 -27.81
N LYS A 79 -22.94 -17.96 -27.83
CA LYS A 79 -23.47 -16.63 -27.47
C LYS A 79 -23.19 -16.28 -26.01
N ALA A 80 -23.39 -17.23 -25.09
CA ALA A 80 -23.13 -17.06 -23.67
C ALA A 80 -21.64 -16.74 -23.39
N ILE A 81 -20.73 -17.51 -23.99
CA ILE A 81 -19.28 -17.27 -23.91
C ILE A 81 -18.91 -15.93 -24.57
N ALA A 82 -19.52 -15.56 -25.69
CA ALA A 82 -19.27 -14.26 -26.33
C ALA A 82 -19.70 -13.09 -25.43
N ILE A 83 -20.84 -13.19 -24.73
CA ILE A 83 -21.29 -12.20 -23.74
C ILE A 83 -20.27 -12.10 -22.60
N LEU A 84 -19.80 -13.22 -22.07
CA LEU A 84 -18.76 -13.24 -21.04
C LEU A 84 -17.45 -12.60 -21.54
N GLY A 85 -17.09 -12.84 -22.81
CA GLY A 85 -15.96 -12.21 -23.46
C GLY A 85 -16.09 -10.68 -23.50
N VAL A 86 -17.27 -10.15 -23.83
CA VAL A 86 -17.55 -8.71 -23.79
C VAL A 86 -17.47 -8.17 -22.36
N ILE A 87 -18.00 -8.89 -21.37
CA ILE A 87 -17.91 -8.53 -19.95
C ILE A 87 -16.44 -8.42 -19.52
N TYR A 88 -15.59 -9.40 -19.88
CA TYR A 88 -14.16 -9.33 -19.60
C TYR A 88 -13.45 -8.18 -20.33
N LEU A 89 -13.79 -7.92 -21.59
CA LEU A 89 -13.23 -6.78 -22.33
C LEU A 89 -13.58 -5.44 -21.65
N LEU A 90 -14.81 -5.29 -21.13
CA LEU A 90 -15.20 -4.11 -20.35
C LEU A 90 -14.39 -4.01 -19.04
N GLY A 91 -14.21 -5.12 -18.33
CA GLY A 91 -13.38 -5.16 -17.12
C GLY A 91 -11.92 -4.80 -17.37
N ILE A 92 -11.33 -5.31 -18.46
CA ILE A 92 -9.97 -4.98 -18.90
C ILE A 92 -9.89 -3.50 -19.25
N ALA A 93 -10.83 -2.97 -20.05
CA ALA A 93 -10.86 -1.57 -20.43
C ALA A 93 -10.98 -0.66 -19.19
N ALA A 94 -11.89 -0.96 -18.26
CA ALA A 94 -12.03 -0.24 -17.00
C ALA A 94 -10.72 -0.29 -16.18
N THR A 95 -10.07 -1.45 -16.15
CA THR A 95 -8.80 -1.65 -15.43
C THR A 95 -7.68 -0.78 -16.00
N LEU A 96 -7.55 -0.75 -17.33
CA LEU A 96 -6.55 0.04 -18.03
C LEU A 96 -6.82 1.55 -17.86
N ILE A 97 -8.08 1.98 -17.99
CA ILE A 97 -8.46 3.39 -17.84
C ILE A 97 -8.15 3.88 -16.42
N TYR A 98 -8.54 3.12 -15.39
CA TYR A 98 -8.25 3.54 -14.01
C TYR A 98 -6.74 3.58 -13.76
N SER A 99 -5.99 2.59 -14.25
CA SER A 99 -4.54 2.53 -14.06
C SER A 99 -3.84 3.73 -14.70
N GLN A 100 -4.20 4.05 -15.95
CA GLN A 100 -3.65 5.19 -16.68
C GLN A 100 -3.99 6.53 -16.02
N PHE A 101 -5.24 6.71 -15.59
CA PHE A 101 -5.65 7.92 -14.88
C PHE A 101 -4.90 8.05 -13.56
N MET A 102 -4.70 6.96 -12.81
CA MET A 102 -4.01 7.02 -11.54
C MET A 102 -2.51 7.30 -11.68
N VAL A 103 -1.86 6.78 -12.72
CA VAL A 103 -0.49 7.16 -13.08
C VAL A 103 -0.42 8.65 -13.41
N THR A 104 -1.36 9.17 -14.19
CA THR A 104 -1.37 10.59 -14.56
C THR A 104 -1.58 11.50 -13.34
N ILE A 105 -2.50 11.14 -12.43
CA ILE A 105 -2.76 11.89 -11.19
C ILE A 105 -1.53 11.86 -10.29
N SER A 106 -0.98 10.67 -10.02
CA SER A 106 0.14 10.51 -9.10
C SER A 106 1.41 11.21 -9.60
N GLN A 107 1.74 11.10 -10.88
CA GLN A 107 2.90 11.79 -11.46
C GLN A 107 2.69 13.31 -11.51
N GLY A 108 1.47 13.77 -11.80
CA GLY A 108 1.14 15.20 -11.77
C GLY A 108 1.28 15.80 -10.36
N ILE A 109 0.79 15.11 -9.33
CA ILE A 109 0.95 15.53 -7.93
C ILE A 109 2.43 15.47 -7.53
N LEU A 110 3.14 14.39 -7.87
CA LEU A 110 4.56 14.23 -7.55
C LEU A 110 5.40 15.37 -8.14
N LYS A 111 5.15 15.73 -9.41
CA LYS A 111 5.79 16.86 -10.06
C LYS A 111 5.55 18.15 -9.28
N LYS A 112 4.28 18.46 -8.98
CA LYS A 112 3.91 19.69 -8.26
C LYS A 112 4.56 19.77 -6.87
N VAL A 113 4.55 18.67 -6.13
CA VAL A 113 5.21 18.59 -4.81
C VAL A 113 6.72 18.84 -4.95
N ARG A 114 7.38 18.24 -5.95
CA ARG A 114 8.82 18.46 -6.18
C ARG A 114 9.14 19.90 -6.60
N ASP A 115 8.32 20.48 -7.47
CA ASP A 115 8.47 21.88 -7.90
C ASP A 115 8.30 22.85 -6.72
N GLU A 116 7.28 22.65 -5.88
CA GLU A 116 7.03 23.45 -4.67
C GLU A 116 8.12 23.27 -3.62
N MET A 117 8.58 22.04 -3.37
CA MET A 117 9.72 21.77 -2.48
C MET A 117 10.97 22.49 -2.98
N PHE A 118 11.25 22.43 -4.29
CA PHE A 118 12.44 23.03 -4.88
C PHE A 118 12.39 24.56 -4.83
N ALA A 119 11.27 25.15 -5.18
CA ALA A 119 11.04 26.59 -5.05
C ALA A 119 11.21 27.04 -3.59
N LYS A 120 10.64 26.29 -2.63
CA LYS A 120 10.77 26.62 -1.22
C LYS A 120 12.21 26.53 -0.74
N MET A 121 12.94 25.48 -1.14
CA MET A 121 14.32 25.28 -0.75
C MET A 121 15.23 26.45 -1.16
N GLN A 122 14.98 27.08 -2.30
CA GLN A 122 15.72 28.27 -2.74
C GLN A 122 15.50 29.52 -1.86
N THR A 123 14.43 29.53 -1.06
CA THR A 123 14.10 30.64 -0.15
C THR A 123 14.59 30.43 1.27
N LEU A 124 15.17 29.27 1.59
CA LEU A 124 15.64 28.95 2.94
C LEU A 124 17.03 29.55 3.17
N SER A 125 17.29 30.00 4.40
CA SER A 125 18.59 30.56 4.76
C SER A 125 19.71 29.52 4.72
N ILE A 126 20.95 29.97 4.52
CA ILE A 126 22.13 29.10 4.50
C ILE A 126 22.23 28.30 5.82
N GLY A 127 21.89 28.90 6.96
CA GLY A 127 21.89 28.25 8.27
C GLY A 127 20.91 27.06 8.38
N PHE A 128 19.85 27.02 7.57
CA PHE A 128 19.00 25.83 7.47
C PHE A 128 19.79 24.65 6.88
N PHE A 129 20.61 24.88 5.86
CA PHE A 129 21.44 23.85 5.23
C PHE A 129 22.62 23.43 6.09
N ASP A 130 23.17 24.33 6.90
CA ASP A 130 24.25 23.99 7.86
C ASP A 130 23.75 23.11 9.02
N THR A 131 22.47 23.22 9.37
CA THR A 131 21.85 22.48 10.48
C THR A 131 21.19 21.16 10.06
N HIS A 132 21.02 20.92 8.76
CA HIS A 132 20.40 19.71 8.21
C HIS A 132 21.38 18.94 7.34
N GLN A 133 21.50 17.63 7.57
CA GLN A 133 22.36 16.78 6.75
C GLN A 133 21.84 16.73 5.31
N HIS A 134 22.72 16.93 4.33
CA HIS A 134 22.37 16.83 2.89
C HIS A 134 21.68 15.50 2.54
N GLY A 135 22.06 14.40 3.20
CA GLY A 135 21.42 13.09 3.01
C GLY A 135 19.96 13.04 3.45
N ASP A 136 19.57 13.73 4.54
CA ASP A 136 18.17 13.80 4.98
C ASP A 136 17.33 14.58 3.96
N LEU A 137 17.85 15.72 3.48
CA LEU A 137 17.20 16.51 2.44
C LEU A 137 17.00 15.69 1.15
N MET A 138 18.03 14.99 0.69
CA MET A 138 17.92 14.14 -0.50
C MET A 138 16.95 12.98 -0.31
N SER A 139 16.88 12.39 0.89
CA SER A 139 15.90 11.34 1.21
C SER A 139 14.47 11.87 1.15
N ARG A 140 14.21 13.10 1.60
CA ARG A 140 12.89 13.74 1.46
C ARG A 140 12.50 13.90 -0.01
N TYR A 141 13.42 14.33 -0.86
CA TYR A 141 13.15 14.51 -2.30
C TYR A 141 12.97 13.19 -3.07
N THR A 142 13.59 12.11 -2.61
CA THR A 142 13.58 10.82 -3.31
C THR A 142 12.62 9.85 -2.67
N ASN A 143 12.94 9.35 -1.48
CA ASN A 143 12.20 8.30 -0.79
C ASN A 143 10.83 8.78 -0.29
N ASP A 144 10.74 9.95 0.35
CA ASP A 144 9.45 10.42 0.87
C ASP A 144 8.50 10.79 -0.27
N THR A 145 8.99 11.44 -1.32
CA THR A 145 8.13 11.75 -2.45
C THR A 145 7.71 10.48 -3.21
N ASP A 146 8.56 9.45 -3.30
CA ASP A 146 8.17 8.18 -3.92
C ASP A 146 7.17 7.39 -3.07
N THR A 147 7.33 7.36 -1.74
CA THR A 147 6.33 6.71 -0.86
C THR A 147 4.98 7.42 -0.94
N LEU A 148 4.97 8.76 -1.00
CA LEU A 148 3.76 9.55 -1.27
C LEU A 148 3.14 9.18 -2.63
N ARG A 149 3.96 9.06 -3.68
CA ARG A 149 3.51 8.61 -5.01
C ARG A 149 2.90 7.21 -4.96
N GLN A 150 3.55 6.25 -4.30
CA GLN A 150 3.06 4.87 -4.16
C GLN A 150 1.72 4.83 -3.44
N MET A 151 1.57 5.59 -2.37
CA MET A 151 0.31 5.67 -1.62
C MET A 151 -0.83 6.19 -2.50
N ILE A 152 -0.60 7.27 -3.25
CA ILE A 152 -1.59 7.85 -4.16
C ILE A 152 -1.87 6.89 -5.31
N SER A 153 -0.84 6.38 -5.99
CA SER A 153 -0.99 5.62 -7.23
C SER A 153 -1.50 4.19 -7.03
N GLN A 154 -1.24 3.58 -5.87
CA GLN A 154 -1.44 2.14 -5.66
C GLN A 154 -2.20 1.86 -4.37
N SER A 155 -1.71 2.31 -3.20
CA SER A 155 -2.29 1.86 -1.92
C SER A 155 -3.72 2.34 -1.71
N ILE A 156 -4.00 3.62 -1.96
CA ILE A 156 -5.36 4.17 -1.82
C ILE A 156 -6.33 3.50 -2.80
N PRO A 157 -6.07 3.47 -4.13
CA PRO A 157 -6.93 2.77 -5.09
C PRO A 157 -7.15 1.30 -4.74
N GLN A 158 -6.10 0.60 -4.29
CA GLN A 158 -6.19 -0.81 -3.93
C GLN A 158 -7.10 -1.02 -2.71
N VAL A 159 -7.01 -0.17 -1.68
CA VAL A 159 -7.91 -0.25 -0.52
C VAL A 159 -9.37 -0.03 -0.94
N PHE A 160 -9.64 0.99 -1.76
CA PHE A 160 -10.99 1.23 -2.28
C PHE A 160 -11.51 0.05 -3.13
N SER A 161 -10.67 -0.47 -4.04
CA SER A 161 -10.98 -1.64 -4.86
C SER A 161 -11.28 -2.87 -4.01
N SER A 162 -10.46 -3.15 -3.01
CA SER A 162 -10.65 -4.26 -2.09
C SER A 162 -11.94 -4.13 -1.29
N ILE A 163 -12.27 -2.95 -0.76
CA ILE A 163 -13.52 -2.71 -0.02
C ILE A 163 -14.73 -2.91 -0.93
N LEU A 164 -14.72 -2.33 -2.13
CA LEU A 164 -15.80 -2.47 -3.10
C LEU A 164 -15.98 -3.93 -3.52
N THR A 165 -14.88 -4.66 -3.76
CA THR A 165 -14.90 -6.07 -4.10
C THR A 165 -15.47 -6.92 -2.95
N ILE A 166 -15.05 -6.67 -1.70
CA ILE A 166 -15.59 -7.36 -0.52
C ILE A 166 -17.09 -7.16 -0.42
N VAL A 167 -17.57 -5.91 -0.57
CA VAL A 167 -19.01 -5.61 -0.50
C VAL A 167 -19.78 -6.26 -1.65
N ALA A 168 -19.26 -6.17 -2.88
CA ALA A 168 -19.92 -6.75 -4.05
C ALA A 168 -19.98 -8.28 -3.99
N VAL A 169 -18.88 -8.93 -3.59
CA VAL A 169 -18.82 -10.38 -3.41
C VAL A 169 -19.71 -10.82 -2.25
N ALA A 170 -19.70 -10.11 -1.10
CA ALA A 170 -20.60 -10.42 0.01
C ALA A 170 -22.08 -10.36 -0.40
N ALA A 171 -22.46 -9.31 -1.13
CA ALA A 171 -23.83 -9.16 -1.62
C ALA A 171 -24.22 -10.31 -2.57
N ALA A 172 -23.32 -10.69 -3.49
CA ALA A 172 -23.53 -11.83 -4.39
C ALA A 172 -23.63 -13.16 -3.63
N MET A 173 -22.79 -13.39 -2.62
CA MET A 173 -22.84 -14.60 -1.81
C MET A 173 -24.14 -14.71 -1.02
N ILE A 174 -24.62 -13.62 -0.41
CA ILE A 174 -25.91 -13.59 0.30
C ILE A 174 -27.06 -13.86 -0.67
N TYR A 175 -27.00 -13.31 -1.88
CA TYR A 175 -27.99 -13.54 -2.93
C TYR A 175 -28.04 -15.01 -3.36
N THR A 176 -26.90 -15.67 -3.56
CA THR A 176 -26.84 -17.09 -3.95
C THR A 176 -27.25 -18.02 -2.81
N SER A 177 -26.67 -17.87 -1.61
CA SER A 177 -27.05 -18.67 -0.44
C SER A 177 -26.59 -18.01 0.86
N TRP A 178 -27.55 -17.59 1.68
CA TRP A 178 -27.26 -17.04 3.01
C TRP A 178 -26.69 -18.10 3.97
N GLN A 179 -27.06 -19.39 3.82
CA GLN A 179 -26.57 -20.47 4.68
C GLN A 179 -25.08 -20.74 4.47
N LEU A 180 -24.64 -20.87 3.21
CA LEU A 180 -23.22 -21.05 2.90
C LEU A 180 -22.42 -19.79 3.24
N THR A 181 -23.02 -18.61 3.11
CA THR A 181 -22.39 -17.35 3.51
C THR A 181 -22.07 -17.33 5.00
N LEU A 182 -22.93 -17.88 5.85
CA LEU A 182 -22.67 -17.97 7.29
C LEU A 182 -21.41 -18.79 7.62
N ILE A 183 -21.18 -19.89 6.88
CA ILE A 183 -19.97 -20.70 7.01
C ILE A 183 -18.73 -19.88 6.65
N VAL A 184 -18.79 -19.11 5.56
CA VAL A 184 -17.68 -18.23 5.16
C VAL A 184 -17.44 -17.13 6.18
N MET A 185 -18.50 -16.51 6.71
CA MET A 185 -18.36 -15.48 7.75
C MET A 185 -17.69 -16.03 9.01
N LEU A 186 -18.01 -17.25 9.42
CA LEU A 186 -17.35 -17.91 10.55
C LEU A 186 -15.86 -18.18 10.26
N ALA A 187 -15.52 -18.62 9.06
CA ALA A 187 -14.13 -18.79 8.64
C ALA A 187 -13.36 -17.46 8.58
N VAL A 188 -14.01 -16.36 8.21
CA VAL A 188 -13.43 -15.01 8.22
C VAL A 188 -13.14 -14.56 9.66
N VAL A 189 -14.05 -14.80 10.61
CA VAL A 189 -13.79 -14.51 12.03
C VAL A 189 -12.58 -15.29 12.53
N LEU A 190 -12.50 -16.60 12.22
CA LEU A 190 -11.35 -17.42 12.56
C LEU A 190 -10.05 -16.88 11.92
N MET A 191 -10.12 -16.46 10.66
CA MET A 191 -8.99 -15.85 9.95
C MET A 191 -8.50 -14.58 10.65
N LEU A 192 -9.40 -13.68 11.02
CA LEU A 192 -9.05 -12.43 11.73
C LEU A 192 -8.38 -12.71 13.08
N ILE A 193 -8.81 -13.75 13.80
CA ILE A 193 -8.17 -14.17 15.06
C ILE A 193 -6.74 -14.67 14.79
N ILE A 194 -6.54 -15.48 13.76
CA ILE A 194 -5.20 -15.98 13.39
C ILE A 194 -4.29 -14.81 12.98
N VAL A 195 -4.76 -13.90 12.13
CA VAL A 195 -4.01 -12.72 11.70
C VAL A 195 -3.64 -11.85 12.90
N LYS A 196 -4.58 -11.61 13.82
CA LYS A 196 -4.34 -10.81 15.02
C LYS A 196 -3.30 -11.45 15.94
N THR A 197 -3.36 -12.77 16.13
CA THR A 197 -2.46 -13.50 17.04
C THR A 197 -1.05 -13.67 16.45
N LEU A 198 -0.93 -14.16 15.21
CA LEU A 198 0.36 -14.35 14.55
C LEU A 198 0.99 -13.02 14.14
N GLY A 199 0.20 -12.10 13.58
CA GLY A 199 0.65 -10.76 13.23
C GLY A 199 1.10 -9.98 14.47
N GLY A 200 0.38 -10.10 15.59
CA GLY A 200 0.77 -9.49 16.86
C GLY A 200 2.10 -10.04 17.40
N LYS A 201 2.32 -11.36 17.33
CA LYS A 201 3.61 -11.98 17.69
C LYS A 201 4.74 -11.53 16.77
N SER A 202 4.50 -11.51 15.45
CA SER A 202 5.49 -11.05 14.48
C SER A 202 5.87 -9.58 14.75
N ALA A 203 4.89 -8.70 14.96
CA ALA A 203 5.12 -7.29 15.29
C ALA A 203 5.92 -7.12 16.59
N TYR A 204 5.64 -7.92 17.63
CA TYR A 204 6.41 -7.91 18.87
C TYR A 204 7.90 -8.24 18.64
N TYR A 205 8.19 -9.34 17.93
CA TYR A 205 9.57 -9.72 17.61
C TYR A 205 10.23 -8.73 16.66
N PHE A 206 9.49 -8.13 15.73
CA PHE A 206 9.99 -7.10 14.81
C PHE A 206 10.46 -5.84 15.58
N MET A 207 9.72 -5.45 16.61
CA MET A 207 10.10 -4.32 17.47
C MET A 207 11.37 -4.62 18.29
N ARG A 208 11.53 -5.86 18.76
CA ARG A 208 12.77 -6.31 19.41
C ARG A 208 13.94 -6.39 18.45
N GLN A 209 13.73 -6.94 17.26
CA GLN A 209 14.70 -6.99 16.17
C GLN A 209 15.23 -5.59 15.86
N GLN A 210 14.35 -4.58 15.77
CA GLN A 210 14.78 -3.20 15.52
C GLN A 210 15.67 -2.65 16.63
N LYS A 211 15.37 -2.99 17.90
CA LYS A 211 16.20 -2.59 19.05
C LYS A 211 17.56 -3.30 19.05
N ALA A 212 17.58 -4.61 18.81
CA ALA A 212 18.81 -5.40 18.73
C ALA A 212 19.70 -4.94 17.56
N LEU A 213 19.08 -4.64 16.41
CA LEU A 213 19.77 -4.10 15.24
C LEU A 213 20.39 -2.73 15.53
N GLY A 214 19.67 -1.86 16.24
CA GLY A 214 20.19 -0.56 16.67
C GLY A 214 21.39 -0.69 17.62
N ALA A 215 21.31 -1.62 18.58
CA ALA A 215 22.42 -1.90 19.50
C ALA A 215 23.65 -2.45 18.76
N LEU A 216 23.46 -3.41 17.86
CA LEU A 216 24.53 -3.98 17.04
C LEU A 216 25.18 -2.91 16.14
N ASN A 217 24.38 -2.09 15.46
CA ASN A 217 24.91 -1.03 14.60
C ASN A 217 25.65 0.05 15.39
N GLY A 218 25.13 0.45 16.57
CA GLY A 218 25.84 1.38 17.45
C GLY A 218 27.17 0.80 17.93
N TYR A 219 27.21 -0.48 18.27
CA TYR A 219 28.44 -1.18 18.63
C TYR A 219 29.46 -1.22 17.48
N ILE A 220 29.00 -1.53 16.26
CA ILE A 220 29.85 -1.50 15.06
C ILE A 220 30.43 -0.10 14.85
N GLU A 221 29.59 0.95 14.95
CA GLU A 221 30.02 2.33 14.75
C GLU A 221 31.09 2.74 15.77
N GLU A 222 30.90 2.41 17.06
CA GLU A 222 31.87 2.71 18.11
C GLU A 222 33.19 1.95 17.93
N MET A 223 33.13 0.66 17.61
CA MET A 223 34.34 -0.16 17.44
C MET A 223 35.13 0.20 16.17
N ILE A 224 34.46 0.57 15.08
CA ILE A 224 35.13 0.99 13.85
C ILE A 224 35.77 2.38 14.04
N ASN A 225 35.07 3.34 14.62
CA ASN A 225 35.64 4.65 14.94
C ASN A 225 36.79 4.54 15.95
N GLY A 226 36.64 3.64 16.94
CA GLY A 226 37.63 3.32 17.97
C GLY A 226 38.68 2.29 17.57
N GLN A 227 38.77 1.87 16.30
CA GLN A 227 39.57 0.71 15.89
C GLN A 227 41.05 0.81 16.32
N LYS A 228 41.64 2.00 16.26
CA LYS A 228 43.03 2.22 16.71
C LYS A 228 43.19 1.92 18.20
N VAL A 229 42.23 2.32 19.03
CA VAL A 229 42.24 2.04 20.47
C VAL A 229 42.11 0.54 20.71
N VAL A 230 41.18 -0.12 20.02
CA VAL A 230 41.02 -1.59 20.12
C VAL A 230 42.33 -2.31 19.78
N LYS A 231 43.02 -1.88 18.71
CA LYS A 231 44.32 -2.44 18.30
C LYS A 231 45.45 -2.16 19.27
N VAL A 232 45.55 -0.95 19.81
CA VAL A 232 46.62 -0.57 20.75
C VAL A 232 46.49 -1.31 22.07
N PHE A 233 45.26 -1.57 22.52
CA PHE A 233 45.00 -2.32 23.76
C PHE A 233 44.80 -3.83 23.54
N CYS A 234 45.02 -4.35 22.31
CA CYS A 234 44.85 -5.77 21.96
C CYS A 234 43.49 -6.37 22.38
N HIS A 235 42.41 -5.60 22.23
CA HIS A 235 41.06 -5.98 22.68
C HIS A 235 40.21 -6.64 21.59
N GLU A 236 40.79 -7.07 20.46
CA GLU A 236 40.02 -7.60 19.32
C GLU A 236 39.14 -8.79 19.67
N ASP A 237 39.65 -9.74 20.45
CA ASP A 237 38.88 -10.94 20.80
C ASP A 237 37.73 -10.62 21.76
N LYS A 238 37.94 -9.68 22.68
CA LYS A 238 36.87 -9.18 23.56
C LYS A 238 35.80 -8.45 22.75
N SER A 239 36.21 -7.61 21.79
CA SER A 239 35.26 -6.91 20.92
C SER A 239 34.47 -7.87 20.03
N LYS A 240 35.11 -8.92 19.49
CA LYS A 240 34.42 -9.97 18.75
C LYS A 240 33.44 -10.75 19.62
N ALA A 241 33.79 -11.05 20.87
CA ALA A 241 32.88 -11.76 21.78
C ALA A 241 31.61 -10.95 22.06
N GLU A 242 31.75 -9.64 22.32
CA GLU A 242 30.60 -8.75 22.53
C GLU A 242 29.77 -8.60 21.25
N PHE A 243 30.43 -8.44 20.09
CA PHE A 243 29.76 -8.44 18.79
C PHE A 243 28.93 -9.71 18.57
N ASN A 244 29.51 -10.88 18.84
CA ASN A 244 28.83 -12.17 18.67
C ASN A 244 27.59 -12.25 19.58
N HIS A 245 27.68 -11.80 20.83
CA HIS A 245 26.53 -11.78 21.74
C HIS A 245 25.38 -10.89 21.22
N LEU A 246 25.68 -9.68 20.76
CA LEU A 246 24.69 -8.79 20.15
C LEU A 246 24.12 -9.35 18.84
N ASN A 247 24.97 -9.97 18.03
CA ASN A 247 24.58 -10.59 16.78
C ASN A 247 23.69 -11.82 16.99
N ASP A 248 23.94 -12.61 18.03
CA ASP A 248 23.11 -13.76 18.40
C ASP A 248 21.73 -13.32 18.91
N GLU A 249 21.66 -12.22 19.68
CA GLU A 249 20.38 -11.62 20.07
C GLU A 249 19.58 -11.14 18.85
N LEU A 250 20.25 -10.44 17.92
CA LEU A 250 19.63 -10.03 16.66
C LEU A 250 19.15 -11.23 15.85
N CYS A 251 19.98 -12.28 15.73
CA CYS A 251 19.64 -13.50 15.01
C CYS A 251 18.39 -14.17 15.57
N ARG A 252 18.30 -14.30 16.90
CA ARG A 252 17.13 -14.87 17.59
C ARG A 252 15.87 -14.05 17.35
N ASP A 253 15.95 -12.74 17.53
CA ASP A 253 14.79 -11.85 17.42
C ASP A 253 14.32 -11.73 15.95
N MET A 254 15.26 -11.66 15.00
CA MET A 254 14.98 -11.67 13.56
C MET A 254 14.39 -13.01 13.10
N THR A 255 14.89 -14.13 13.61
CA THR A 255 14.32 -15.46 13.34
C THR A 255 12.87 -15.54 13.84
N GLY A 256 12.60 -15.06 15.06
CA GLY A 256 11.24 -15.00 15.61
C GLY A 256 10.30 -14.15 14.74
N ALA A 257 10.73 -12.93 14.37
CA ALA A 257 9.92 -12.00 13.57
C ALA A 257 9.53 -12.61 12.22
N ASN A 258 10.52 -13.14 11.49
CA ASN A 258 10.33 -13.71 10.17
C ASN A 258 9.60 -15.06 10.21
N SER A 259 9.81 -15.89 11.24
CA SER A 259 9.08 -17.16 11.36
C SER A 259 7.58 -16.93 11.45
N PHE A 260 7.12 -16.02 12.32
CA PHE A 260 5.70 -15.70 12.43
C PHE A 260 5.13 -15.02 11.18
N ALA A 261 5.91 -14.14 10.53
CA ALA A 261 5.48 -13.48 9.29
C ALA A 261 5.33 -14.48 8.13
N ASN A 262 6.33 -15.34 7.92
CA ASN A 262 6.38 -16.26 6.79
C ASN A 262 5.39 -17.41 6.92
N ILE A 263 5.11 -17.89 8.15
CA ILE A 263 4.11 -18.93 8.40
C ILE A 263 2.68 -18.43 8.14
N MET A 264 2.44 -17.11 8.21
CA MET A 264 1.10 -16.54 8.03
C MET A 264 0.53 -16.84 6.64
N MET A 265 1.30 -16.64 5.56
CA MET A 265 0.81 -16.84 4.20
C MET A 265 0.40 -18.31 3.90
N PRO A 266 1.20 -19.34 4.22
CA PRO A 266 0.78 -20.73 4.10
C PRO A 266 -0.45 -21.09 4.92
N ILE A 267 -0.59 -20.57 6.16
CA ILE A 267 -1.78 -20.83 6.98
C ILE A 267 -3.03 -20.22 6.33
N MET A 268 -2.93 -18.99 5.82
CA MET A 268 -4.06 -18.33 5.13
C MET A 268 -4.48 -19.09 3.87
N ASN A 269 -3.52 -19.54 3.06
CA ASN A 269 -3.82 -20.34 1.87
C ASN A 269 -4.46 -21.70 2.22
N ASN A 270 -3.95 -22.39 3.24
CA ASN A 270 -4.53 -23.66 3.68
C ASN A 270 -5.92 -23.47 4.28
N LEU A 271 -6.16 -22.39 5.03
CA LEU A 271 -7.49 -22.07 5.55
C LEU A 271 -8.48 -21.82 4.40
N GLY A 272 -8.06 -21.13 3.35
CA GLY A 272 -8.85 -20.95 2.13
C GLY A 272 -9.17 -22.29 1.43
N ASN A 273 -8.20 -23.18 1.32
CA ASN A 273 -8.40 -24.52 0.73
C ASN A 273 -9.31 -25.40 1.60
N LEU A 274 -9.14 -25.39 2.92
CA LEU A 274 -10.01 -26.13 3.85
C LEU A 274 -11.44 -25.63 3.77
N LEU A 275 -11.63 -24.31 3.73
CA LEU A 275 -12.95 -23.74 3.56
C LEU A 275 -13.57 -24.13 2.22
N TYR A 276 -12.79 -24.14 1.13
CA TYR A 276 -13.27 -24.61 -0.18
C TYR A 276 -13.81 -26.04 -0.09
N VAL A 277 -13.10 -26.95 0.59
CA VAL A 277 -13.56 -28.34 0.79
C VAL A 277 -14.83 -28.38 1.65
N VAL A 278 -14.88 -27.63 2.75
CA VAL A 278 -16.07 -27.56 3.61
C VAL A 278 -17.29 -27.04 2.85
N LEU A 279 -17.11 -26.00 2.03
CA LEU A 279 -18.18 -25.44 1.20
C LEU A 279 -18.61 -26.40 0.10
N ALA A 280 -17.69 -27.15 -0.51
CA ALA A 280 -18.02 -28.14 -1.53
C ALA A 280 -18.86 -29.29 -0.93
N ILE A 281 -18.50 -29.77 0.27
CA ILE A 281 -19.25 -30.82 0.97
C ILE A 281 -20.61 -30.30 1.44
N ALA A 282 -20.64 -29.14 2.12
CA ALA A 282 -21.87 -28.55 2.63
C ALA A 282 -22.82 -28.15 1.50
N GLY A 283 -22.31 -27.48 0.46
CA GLY A 283 -23.07 -27.09 -0.72
C GLY A 283 -23.58 -28.31 -1.48
N GLY A 284 -22.73 -29.33 -1.71
CA GLY A 284 -23.13 -30.58 -2.35
C GLY A 284 -24.24 -31.30 -1.58
N ALA A 285 -24.13 -31.41 -0.26
CA ALA A 285 -25.17 -31.97 0.59
C ALA A 285 -26.48 -31.16 0.52
N MET A 286 -26.41 -29.83 0.49
CA MET A 286 -27.59 -28.96 0.36
C MET A 286 -28.28 -29.14 -1.00
N ALA A 287 -27.52 -29.22 -2.10
CA ALA A 287 -28.08 -29.44 -3.44
C ALA A 287 -28.74 -30.81 -3.59
N ILE A 288 -28.12 -31.88 -3.05
CA ILE A 288 -28.71 -33.23 -3.08
C ILE A 288 -30.03 -33.28 -2.31
N ASN A 289 -30.11 -32.60 -1.16
CA ASN A 289 -31.31 -32.55 -0.33
C ASN A 289 -32.35 -31.53 -0.82
N GLY A 290 -32.10 -30.81 -1.92
CA GLY A 290 -32.98 -29.77 -2.44
C GLY A 290 -33.17 -28.57 -1.49
N VAL A 291 -32.27 -28.37 -0.54
CA VAL A 291 -32.38 -27.32 0.48
C VAL A 291 -31.87 -26.00 -0.10
N GLY A 292 -32.76 -25.01 -0.19
CA GLY A 292 -32.41 -23.64 -0.56
C GLY A 292 -32.26 -23.37 -2.06
N GLY A 293 -32.74 -24.26 -2.94
CA GLY A 293 -32.71 -24.03 -4.40
C GLY A 293 -31.31 -24.05 -5.02
N LEU A 294 -30.30 -24.55 -4.28
CA LEU A 294 -28.92 -24.62 -4.74
C LEU A 294 -28.77 -25.64 -5.87
N THR A 295 -28.42 -25.14 -7.04
CA THR A 295 -28.05 -25.94 -8.21
C THR A 295 -26.55 -26.27 -8.20
N LEU A 296 -26.13 -27.16 -9.10
CA LEU A 296 -24.69 -27.47 -9.27
C LEU A 296 -23.91 -26.23 -9.72
N GLY A 297 -24.50 -25.43 -10.63
CA GLY A 297 -23.92 -24.18 -11.07
C GLY A 297 -23.80 -23.17 -9.94
N ALA A 298 -24.82 -23.03 -9.10
CA ALA A 298 -24.80 -22.12 -7.95
C ALA A 298 -23.68 -22.48 -6.97
N ILE A 299 -23.41 -23.78 -6.73
CA ILE A 299 -22.28 -24.22 -5.90
C ILE A 299 -20.94 -23.81 -6.53
N ALA A 300 -20.77 -24.05 -7.84
CA ALA A 300 -19.53 -23.70 -8.54
C ALA A 300 -19.27 -22.18 -8.51
N ALA A 301 -20.30 -21.38 -8.76
CA ALA A 301 -20.24 -19.92 -8.63
C ALA A 301 -19.91 -19.49 -7.19
N PHE A 302 -20.55 -20.11 -6.19
CA PHE A 302 -20.31 -19.81 -4.77
C PHE A 302 -18.87 -20.13 -4.33
N LEU A 303 -18.32 -21.24 -4.80
CA LEU A 303 -16.93 -21.63 -4.53
C LEU A 303 -15.93 -20.62 -5.09
N GLU A 304 -16.19 -20.06 -6.27
CA GLU A 304 -15.37 -18.99 -6.85
C GLU A 304 -15.54 -17.65 -6.11
N LEU A 305 -16.78 -17.27 -5.77
CA LEU A 305 -17.05 -16.09 -4.94
C LEU A 305 -16.31 -16.17 -3.59
N SER A 306 -16.31 -17.34 -2.95
CA SER A 306 -15.61 -17.55 -1.68
C SER A 306 -14.11 -17.26 -1.79
N ARG A 307 -13.44 -17.73 -2.85
CA ARG A 307 -12.01 -17.41 -3.10
C ARG A 307 -11.79 -15.92 -3.36
N GLY A 308 -12.70 -15.29 -4.10
CA GLY A 308 -12.71 -13.85 -4.36
C GLY A 308 -12.84 -13.00 -3.09
N PHE A 309 -13.48 -13.53 -2.03
CA PHE A 309 -13.67 -12.83 -0.77
C PHE A 309 -12.38 -12.71 0.08
N PHE A 310 -11.49 -13.70 0.03
CA PHE A 310 -10.30 -13.72 0.89
C PHE A 310 -9.13 -12.86 0.41
N ARG A 311 -8.89 -12.82 -0.91
CA ARG A 311 -7.76 -12.07 -1.48
C ARG A 311 -7.76 -10.58 -1.12
N PRO A 312 -8.90 -9.86 -1.20
CA PRO A 312 -8.94 -8.44 -0.84
C PRO A 312 -8.59 -8.15 0.62
N ILE A 313 -8.94 -9.06 1.55
CA ILE A 313 -8.70 -8.87 2.98
C ILE A 313 -7.20 -8.78 3.27
N SER A 314 -6.39 -9.69 2.72
CA SER A 314 -4.94 -9.67 2.91
C SER A 314 -4.29 -8.45 2.25
N GLN A 315 -4.80 -8.04 1.09
CA GLN A 315 -4.34 -6.84 0.39
C GLN A 315 -4.58 -5.57 1.21
N VAL A 316 -5.76 -5.42 1.84
CA VAL A 316 -6.05 -4.24 2.68
C VAL A 316 -5.03 -4.11 3.80
N SER A 317 -4.71 -5.19 4.51
CA SER A 317 -3.72 -5.16 5.60
C SER A 317 -2.34 -4.71 5.13
N GLN A 318 -1.88 -5.16 3.97
CA GLN A 318 -0.60 -4.74 3.41
C GLN A 318 -0.60 -3.25 3.03
N GLN A 319 -1.68 -2.79 2.39
CA GLN A 319 -1.77 -1.41 1.91
C GLN A 319 -1.92 -0.38 3.04
N VAL A 320 -2.56 -0.74 4.16
CA VAL A 320 -2.63 0.14 5.34
C VAL A 320 -1.24 0.48 5.87
N ASN A 321 -0.31 -0.48 5.92
CA ASN A 321 1.07 -0.22 6.34
C ASN A 321 1.78 0.76 5.40
N SER A 322 1.62 0.58 4.08
CA SER A 322 2.16 1.51 3.08
C SER A 322 1.60 2.92 3.22
N ILE A 323 0.29 3.06 3.50
CA ILE A 323 -0.36 4.35 3.75
C ILE A 323 0.25 5.02 4.99
N VAL A 324 0.45 4.30 6.09
CA VAL A 324 1.04 4.85 7.32
C VAL A 324 2.47 5.35 7.07
N MET A 325 3.30 4.57 6.36
CA MET A 325 4.66 4.98 6.01
C MET A 325 4.67 6.23 5.12
N ALA A 326 3.81 6.28 4.10
CA ALA A 326 3.71 7.43 3.22
C ALA A 326 3.19 8.69 3.92
N LEU A 327 2.31 8.54 4.93
CA LEU A 327 1.87 9.68 5.74
C LEU A 327 3.00 10.26 6.60
N ALA A 328 3.89 9.42 7.14
CA ALA A 328 5.08 9.89 7.85
C ALA A 328 6.06 10.60 6.89
N GLY A 329 6.28 10.06 5.69
CA GLY A 329 7.07 10.73 4.65
C GLY A 329 6.47 12.07 4.21
N ALA A 330 5.15 12.12 4.03
CA ALA A 330 4.42 13.34 3.67
C ALA A 330 4.52 14.41 4.76
N GLU A 331 4.51 14.04 6.04
CA GLU A 331 4.71 14.98 7.15
C GLU A 331 6.10 15.63 7.07
N ARG A 332 7.16 14.86 6.83
CA ARG A 332 8.53 15.41 6.65
C ARG A 332 8.67 16.32 5.42
N ILE A 333 7.93 16.02 4.35
CA ILE A 333 7.85 16.87 3.15
C ILE A 333 7.17 18.20 3.52
N PHE A 334 6.04 18.15 4.22
CA PHE A 334 5.30 19.35 4.62
C PHE A 334 6.07 20.20 5.64
N GLU A 335 6.79 19.58 6.58
CA GLU A 335 7.71 20.28 7.48
C GLU A 335 8.78 21.07 6.71
N LEU A 336 9.36 20.49 5.64
CA LEU A 336 10.32 21.20 4.78
C LEU A 336 9.64 22.36 4.03
N MET A 337 8.44 22.13 3.49
CA MET A 337 7.71 23.16 2.74
C MET A 337 7.22 24.32 3.63
N ASP A 338 6.99 24.05 4.91
CA ASP A 338 6.52 25.03 5.89
C ASP A 338 7.65 25.69 6.69
N ALA A 339 8.92 25.32 6.40
CA ALA A 339 10.07 25.96 7.03
C ALA A 339 10.10 27.48 6.75
N ALA A 340 10.52 28.27 7.73
CA ALA A 340 10.57 29.73 7.57
C ALA A 340 11.58 30.11 6.47
N PRO A 341 11.19 30.98 5.51
CA PRO A 341 12.14 31.51 4.52
C PRO A 341 13.17 32.42 5.22
N GLU A 342 14.24 32.73 4.51
CA GLU A 342 15.21 33.75 4.92
C GLU A 342 14.50 35.12 5.04
N ASN A 343 14.75 35.83 6.15
CA ASN A 343 14.23 37.18 6.33
C ASN A 343 14.97 38.13 5.39
N ASP A 344 14.28 38.62 4.37
CA ASP A 344 14.76 39.69 3.51
C ASP A 344 14.48 41.05 4.17
N GLU A 345 15.29 41.37 5.19
CA GLU A 345 15.30 42.70 5.82
C GLU A 345 16.38 43.61 5.20
N GLY A 346 16.91 43.26 4.02
CA GLY A 346 17.92 44.06 3.34
C GLY A 346 17.34 45.39 2.84
N GLU A 347 17.92 46.52 3.24
CA GLU A 347 17.64 47.79 2.59
C GLU A 347 18.30 47.81 1.20
N VAL A 348 17.48 47.80 0.15
CA VAL A 348 17.95 48.05 -1.22
C VAL A 348 18.11 49.57 -1.39
N THR A 349 19.31 50.07 -1.16
CA THR A 349 19.62 51.48 -1.44
C THR A 349 19.76 51.67 -2.95
N LEU A 350 18.74 52.22 -3.59
CA LEU A 350 18.82 52.61 -4.99
C LEU A 350 19.79 53.80 -5.12
N VAL A 351 21.01 53.53 -5.58
CA VAL A 351 22.00 54.55 -5.93
C VAL A 351 21.76 55.07 -7.34
N LYS A 352 21.89 56.37 -7.54
CA LYS A 352 21.88 56.98 -8.88
C LYS A 352 23.15 56.51 -9.62
N ALA A 353 22.99 55.99 -10.83
CA ALA A 353 24.09 55.51 -11.67
C ALA A 353 24.24 56.38 -12.92
N SER A 354 25.42 56.93 -13.14
CA SER A 354 25.79 57.62 -14.38
C SER A 354 26.45 56.63 -15.34
N LYS A 355 26.09 56.70 -16.64
CA LYS A 355 26.69 55.89 -17.69
C LYS A 355 27.67 56.74 -18.50
N LYS A 356 28.97 56.49 -18.37
CA LYS A 356 30.02 57.06 -19.22
C LYS A 356 30.79 55.93 -19.90
N ASP A 357 31.01 56.06 -21.22
CA ASP A 357 31.80 55.12 -22.03
C ASP A 357 31.42 53.63 -21.87
N GLY A 358 30.13 53.34 -21.68
CA GLY A 358 29.61 51.98 -21.55
C GLY A 358 29.70 51.36 -20.14
N ALA A 359 30.35 52.03 -19.19
CA ALA A 359 30.43 51.61 -17.79
C ALA A 359 29.43 52.39 -16.91
N TYR A 360 28.86 51.71 -15.92
CA TYR A 360 28.00 52.31 -14.91
C TYR A 360 28.85 52.68 -13.68
N SER A 361 28.77 53.93 -13.23
CA SER A 361 29.41 54.41 -12.00
C SER A 361 28.38 55.10 -11.11
N GLU A 362 28.46 54.90 -9.80
CA GLU A 362 27.63 55.63 -8.83
C GLU A 362 27.85 57.15 -8.99
N SER A 363 26.77 57.92 -8.93
CA SER A 363 26.78 59.37 -9.12
C SER A 363 25.86 60.07 -8.13
N ASP A 364 26.35 61.09 -7.43
CA ASP A 364 25.53 61.86 -6.50
C ASP A 364 24.58 62.86 -7.19
N SER A 365 24.73 63.06 -8.50
CA SER A 365 23.97 64.03 -9.29
C SER A 365 22.87 63.37 -10.13
N PRO A 366 21.66 63.97 -10.22
CA PRO A 366 20.56 63.46 -11.04
C PRO A 366 20.87 63.42 -12.53
#